data_AF-A0A969ST76-F1
#
_entry.id   AF-A0A969ST76-F1
#
_cell.length_a   1.000
_cell.length_b   1.000
_cell.length_c   1.000
_cell.angle_alpha   90.00
_cell.angle_beta   90.00
_cell.angle_gamma   90.00
#
_symmetry.space_group_name_H-M   'P 1'
#
loop_
_entity.id
_entity.type
_entity.pdbx_description
1 polymer ?
#
loop_
_entity_poly.entity_id
_entity_poly.type
_entity_poly.pdbx_seq_one_letter_code
_entity_poly.pdbx_strand_id
1 'polypeptide(L)'
;MVQTVYVWKPIEDLPQNWIELASTELESLAGIWKSQAKKLHESDALKNFNEQLSREWAIETGIIENLYSIDRGTTQLLIEKGIETTLIPYGTT
;
A
#
# COMPACT_ATOMS: atom_id res chain seq x y z
N MET A 1 16.79 36.22 27.26
CA MET A 1 16.71 34.90 26.58
C MET A 1 16.65 35.20 25.09
N VAL A 2 17.61 34.73 24.29
CA VAL A 2 17.66 35.02 22.84
C VAL A 2 16.90 33.91 22.13
N GLN A 3 15.76 34.23 21.52
CA GLN A 3 15.07 33.29 20.64
C GLN A 3 15.88 33.13 19.35
N THR A 4 16.37 31.92 19.10
CA THR A 4 16.98 31.53 17.84
C THR A 4 15.90 31.37 16.78
N VAL A 5 15.78 32.35 15.89
CA VAL A 5 14.94 32.26 14.69
C VAL A 5 15.63 31.30 13.72
N TYR A 6 15.03 30.14 13.48
CA TYR A 6 15.54 29.19 12.50
C TYR A 6 15.35 29.76 11.08
N VAL A 7 16.42 29.85 10.31
CA VAL A 7 16.39 30.26 8.90
C VAL A 7 16.35 28.99 8.05
N TRP A 8 15.34 28.88 7.18
CA TRP A 8 15.22 27.77 6.24
C TRP A 8 16.47 27.65 5.37
N LYS A 9 16.88 26.41 5.09
CA LYS A 9 17.94 26.07 4.14
C LYS A 9 17.49 24.93 3.23
N PRO A 10 17.94 24.92 1.96
CA PRO A 10 17.71 23.79 1.08
C PRO A 10 18.42 22.52 1.60
N ILE A 11 17.99 21.36 1.12
CA ILE A 11 18.69 20.10 1.40
C ILE A 11 20.07 20.15 0.74
N GLU A 12 21.12 20.00 1.55
CA GLU A 12 22.51 19.97 1.11
C GLU A 12 22.99 18.51 0.96
N ASP A 13 24.12 18.32 0.28
CA ASP A 13 24.75 17.00 0.16
C ASP A 13 25.17 16.43 1.52
N LEU A 14 25.36 15.12 1.57
CA LEU A 14 25.83 14.45 2.77
C LEU A 14 27.23 14.97 3.16
N PRO A 15 27.50 15.15 4.47
CA PRO A 15 28.80 15.60 4.93
C PRO A 15 29.88 14.54 4.63
N GLN A 16 31.15 14.95 4.58
CA GLN A 16 32.26 14.05 4.24
C GLN A 16 32.39 12.86 5.22
N ASN A 17 31.98 13.04 6.48
CA ASN A 17 31.94 12.03 7.53
C ASN A 17 30.55 11.36 7.69
N TRP A 18 29.71 11.33 6.66
CA TRP A 18 28.35 10.77 6.74
C TRP A 18 28.28 9.36 7.33
N ILE A 19 29.36 8.57 7.19
CA ILE A 19 29.48 7.23 7.76
C ILE A 19 29.31 7.24 9.29
N GLU A 20 29.74 8.31 9.97
CA GLU A 20 29.54 8.47 11.43
C GLU A 20 28.07 8.69 11.80
N LEU A 21 27.25 9.12 10.83
CA LEU A 21 25.80 9.25 10.99
C LEU A 21 25.07 7.94 10.65
N ALA A 22 25.78 6.95 10.09
CA ALA A 22 25.19 5.66 9.74
C ALA A 22 24.95 4.82 11.00
N SER A 23 23.71 4.39 11.20
CA SER A 23 23.35 3.46 12.26
C SER A 23 23.63 2.03 11.82
N THR A 24 24.45 1.32 12.58
CA THR A 24 24.75 -0.10 12.34
C THR A 24 23.52 -1.00 12.48
N GLU A 25 22.52 -0.55 13.25
CA GLU A 25 21.24 -1.24 13.41
C GLU A 25 20.43 -1.27 12.11
N LEU A 26 20.58 -0.25 11.25
CA LEU A 26 19.90 -0.19 9.95
C LEU A 26 20.38 -1.28 8.99
N GLU A 27 21.63 -1.72 9.08
CA GLU A 27 22.12 -2.82 8.24
C GLU A 27 21.44 -4.14 8.58
N SER A 28 21.31 -4.44 9.88
CA SER A 28 20.58 -5.61 10.37
C SER A 28 19.12 -5.55 9.95
N LEU A 29 18.47 -4.40 10.13
CA LEU A 29 17.09 -4.19 9.71
C LEU A 29 16.92 -4.36 8.20
N ALA A 30 17.85 -3.83 7.39
CA ALA A 30 17.83 -3.99 5.94
C ALA A 30 17.98 -5.47 5.54
N GLY A 31 18.79 -6.24 6.26
CA GLY A 31 18.90 -7.69 6.09
C GLY A 31 17.57 -8.42 6.33
N ILE A 32 16.91 -8.10 7.45
CA ILE A 32 15.59 -8.65 7.80
C ILE A 32 14.56 -8.27 6.73
N TRP A 33 14.50 -7.00 6.34
CA TRP A 33 13.60 -6.50 5.30
C TRP A 33 13.79 -7.26 3.99
N LYS A 34 15.02 -7.40 3.50
CA LYS A 34 15.33 -8.15 2.27
C LYS A 34 14.85 -9.60 2.35
N SER A 35 15.04 -10.24 3.51
CA SER A 35 14.56 -11.62 3.72
C SER A 35 13.02 -11.71 3.65
N GLN A 36 12.32 -10.79 4.30
CA GLN A 36 10.85 -10.76 4.29
C GLN A 36 10.30 -10.41 2.90
N ALA A 37 10.88 -9.43 2.23
CA ALA A 37 10.52 -9.06 0.87
C ALA A 37 10.71 -10.24 -0.10
N LYS A 38 11.83 -10.97 0.02
CA LYS A 38 12.06 -12.18 -0.78
C LYS A 38 10.99 -13.25 -0.52
N LYS A 39 10.70 -13.57 0.74
CA LYS A 39 9.65 -14.54 1.11
C LYS A 39 8.28 -14.13 0.56
N LEU A 40 7.96 -12.83 0.64
CA LEU A 40 6.72 -12.28 0.12
C LEU A 40 6.63 -12.45 -1.40
N HIS A 41 7.70 -12.15 -2.13
CA HIS A 41 7.78 -12.32 -3.58
C HIS A 41 7.74 -13.78 -4.04
N GLU A 42 8.32 -14.70 -3.27
CA GLU A 42 8.29 -16.14 -3.54
C GLU A 42 6.95 -16.78 -3.19
N SER A 43 6.08 -16.06 -2.47
CA SER A 43 4.73 -16.48 -2.12
C SER A 43 3.68 -15.88 -3.05
N ASP A 44 2.50 -16.50 -3.10
CA ASP A 44 1.33 -15.91 -3.77
C ASP A 44 0.70 -14.76 -2.97
N ALA A 45 1.17 -14.44 -1.76
CA ALA A 45 0.51 -13.46 -0.90
C ALA A 45 0.48 -12.05 -1.52
N LEU A 46 1.59 -11.60 -2.12
CA LEU A 46 1.62 -10.30 -2.80
C LEU A 46 0.73 -10.27 -4.04
N LYS A 47 0.72 -11.37 -4.81
CA LYS A 47 -0.14 -11.51 -5.98
C LYS A 47 -1.61 -11.45 -5.56
N ASN A 48 -2.02 -12.25 -4.59
CA ASN A 48 -3.39 -12.30 -4.07
C ASN A 48 -3.83 -10.95 -3.50
N PHE A 49 -2.94 -10.27 -2.77
CA PHE A 49 -3.19 -8.91 -2.27
C PHE A 49 -3.42 -7.93 -3.42
N ASN A 50 -2.55 -7.91 -4.43
CA ASN A 50 -2.69 -7.01 -5.58
C ASN A 50 -3.97 -7.30 -6.38
N GLU A 51 -4.36 -8.56 -6.51
CA GLU A 51 -5.61 -8.94 -7.17
C GLU A 51 -6.85 -8.44 -6.39
N GLN A 52 -6.83 -8.53 -5.05
CA GLN A 52 -7.89 -7.98 -4.20
C GLN A 52 -7.94 -6.46 -4.30
N LEU A 53 -6.80 -5.78 -4.20
CA LEU A 53 -6.68 -4.33 -4.31
C LEU A 53 -7.18 -3.82 -5.68
N SER A 54 -6.84 -4.53 -6.76
CA SER A 54 -7.33 -4.18 -8.09
C SER A 54 -8.85 -4.29 -8.20
N ARG A 55 -9.47 -5.27 -7.54
CA ARG A 55 -10.94 -5.42 -7.50
C ARG A 55 -11.58 -4.33 -6.68
N GLU A 56 -11.01 -3.99 -5.53
CA GLU A 56 -11.45 -2.89 -4.67
C GLU A 56 -11.46 -1.57 -5.46
N TRP A 57 -10.37 -1.21 -6.13
CA TRP A 57 -10.33 -0.01 -6.97
C TRP A 57 -11.35 -0.01 -8.11
N ALA A 58 -11.52 -1.14 -8.80
CA ALA A 58 -12.52 -1.23 -9.86
C ALA A 58 -13.95 -1.03 -9.32
N ILE A 59 -14.22 -1.56 -8.12
CA ILE A 59 -15.49 -1.41 -7.42
C ILE A 59 -15.73 0.04 -7.01
N GLU A 60 -14.77 0.64 -6.29
CA GLU A 60 -14.87 2.02 -5.81
C GLU A 60 -15.02 3.01 -6.96
N THR A 61 -14.25 2.81 -8.04
CA THR A 61 -14.34 3.65 -9.24
C THR A 61 -15.74 3.57 -9.84
N GLY A 62 -16.30 2.36 -10.01
CA GLY A 62 -17.64 2.20 -10.57
C GLY A 62 -18.76 2.81 -9.71
N ILE A 63 -18.61 2.81 -8.38
CA ILE A 63 -19.52 3.51 -7.46
C ILE A 63 -19.39 5.04 -7.62
N ILE A 64 -18.17 5.58 -7.63
CA ILE A 64 -17.90 7.03 -7.78
C ILE A 64 -18.43 7.55 -9.12
N GLU A 65 -18.29 6.75 -10.18
CA GLU A 65 -18.77 7.07 -11.53
C GLU A 65 -20.28 6.80 -11.72
N ASN A 66 -20.98 6.34 -10.68
CA ASN A 66 -22.41 5.97 -10.71
C ASN A 66 -22.75 4.91 -11.77
N LEU A 67 -21.82 4.00 -12.07
CA LEU A 67 -22.06 2.87 -12.97
C LEU A 67 -22.96 1.81 -12.32
N TYR A 68 -22.92 1.70 -10.99
CA TYR A 68 -23.76 0.82 -10.18
C TYR A 68 -23.75 1.23 -8.70
N SER A 69 -24.66 0.64 -7.92
CA SER A 69 -24.66 0.68 -6.46
C SER A 69 -24.65 -0.76 -5.95
N ILE A 70 -23.69 -1.08 -5.08
CA ILE A 70 -23.61 -2.37 -4.40
C ILE A 70 -23.43 -2.16 -2.90
N ASP A 71 -23.99 -3.05 -2.09
CA ASP A 71 -23.87 -2.96 -0.65
C ASP A 71 -22.48 -3.41 -0.17
N ARG A 72 -22.16 -3.07 1.08
CA ARG A 72 -20.86 -3.37 1.68
C ARG A 72 -20.56 -4.87 1.81
N GLY A 73 -21.57 -5.69 2.05
CA GLY A 73 -21.41 -7.14 2.15
C GLY A 73 -21.05 -7.77 0.80
N THR A 74 -21.80 -7.40 -0.24
CA THR A 74 -21.51 -7.81 -1.62
C THR A 74 -20.15 -7.30 -2.09
N THR A 75 -19.80 -6.04 -1.76
CA THR A 75 -18.49 -5.45 -2.07
C THR A 75 -17.35 -6.29 -1.50
N GLN A 76 -17.40 -6.61 -0.21
CA GLN A 76 -16.35 -7.38 0.44
C GLN A 76 -16.24 -8.80 -0.14
N LEU A 77 -17.37 -9.43 -0.44
CA LEU A 77 -17.39 -10.74 -1.06
C LEU A 77 -16.74 -10.75 -2.45
N LEU A 78 -17.03 -9.74 -3.29
CA LEU A 78 -16.43 -9.60 -4.62
C LEU A 78 -14.93 -9.31 -4.54
N ILE A 79 -14.48 -8.50 -3.57
CA ILE A 79 -13.06 -8.25 -3.33
C ILE A 79 -12.36 -9.56 -2.94
N GLU A 80 -12.92 -10.33 -2.00
CA GLU A 80 -12.28 -11.55 -1.48
C GLU A 80 -12.33 -12.74 -2.44
N LYS A 81 -13.46 -12.94 -3.14
CA LYS A 81 -13.72 -14.15 -3.94
C LYS A 81 -13.62 -13.93 -5.44
N GLY A 82 -13.59 -12.68 -5.90
CA GLY A 82 -13.66 -12.35 -7.32
C GLY A 82 -15.10 -12.25 -7.83
N ILE A 83 -15.22 -11.86 -9.10
CA ILE A 83 -16.52 -11.71 -9.77
C ILE A 83 -16.97 -13.07 -10.29
N GLU A 84 -17.60 -13.86 -9.44
CA GLU A 84 -18.37 -15.03 -9.89
C GLU A 84 -19.79 -14.56 -10.27
N THR A 85 -20.31 -14.99 -11.42
CA THR A 85 -21.65 -14.62 -11.90
C THR A 85 -22.79 -15.05 -10.96
N THR A 86 -22.49 -15.94 -10.02
CA THR A 86 -23.37 -16.40 -8.93
C THR A 86 -23.47 -15.40 -7.78
N LEU A 87 -22.51 -14.47 -7.67
CA LEU A 87 -22.40 -13.48 -6.59
C LEU A 87 -22.94 -12.10 -6.98
N ILE A 88 -23.37 -11.93 -8.23
CA ILE A 88 -24.03 -10.71 -8.70
C ILE A 88 -25.53 -10.86 -8.41
N PRO A 89 -26.12 -10.07 -7.49
CA PRO A 89 -27.55 -10.11 -7.28
C PRO A 89 -28.26 -9.66 -8.55
N TYR A 90 -29.05 -10.54 -9.15
CA TYR A 90 -29.92 -10.16 -10.26
C TYR A 90 -31.03 -9.24 -9.72
N GLY A 91 -31.01 -7.97 -10.12
CA GLY A 91 -32.19 -7.10 -10.04
C GLY A 91 -32.15 -5.95 -9.03
N THR A 92 -31.16 -5.08 -9.07
CA THR A 92 -31.38 -3.69 -8.64
C THR A 92 -31.23 -2.78 -9.85
N THR A 93 -32.36 -2.53 -10.51
CA THR A 93 -32.55 -1.48 -11.53
C THR A 93 -32.58 -0.11 -10.90
#